data_AF-A0A6A6DJJ7-F1
#
_entry.id   AF-A0A6A6DJJ7-F1
#
_cell.length_a   1.000
_cell.length_b   1.000
_cell.length_c   1.000
_cell.angle_alpha   90.00
_cell.angle_beta   90.00
_cell.angle_gamma   90.00
#
_symmetry.space_group_name_H-M   'P 1'
#
loop_
_entity.id
_entity.type
_entity.pdbx_description
1 polymer ?
#
loop_
_entity_poly.entity_id
_entity_poly.type
_entity_poly.pdbx_seq_one_letter_code
_entity_poly.pdbx_strand_id
1 'polypeptide(L)'
;MPLCLDGSLPQYQRLGERSARNTICPKACNPHFNTCDPSTAPTCIFPDPRVTNPRGACACRPGHKAAGYANNDVSKQWRLPIEAQQHRVWVVEGVKCDILCDVPWGVDSCREV
;
A
#
# COMPACT_ATOMS: atom_id res chain seq x y z
N MET A 1 0.61 11.71 5.21
CA MET A 1 0.54 10.47 4.44
C MET A 1 -0.90 10.38 3.92
N PRO A 2 -1.14 10.45 2.61
CA PRO A 2 -2.49 10.25 2.12
C PRO A 2 -2.96 8.83 2.43
N LEU A 3 -4.12 8.70 3.06
CA LEU A 3 -4.72 7.40 3.37
C LEU A 3 -5.27 6.80 2.08
N CYS A 4 -4.45 6.05 1.34
CA CYS A 4 -4.86 5.31 0.15
C CYS A 4 -5.69 4.05 0.47
N LEU A 5 -6.49 4.12 1.55
CA LEU A 5 -7.41 3.09 2.00
C LEU A 5 -8.68 3.09 1.15
N ASP A 6 -9.20 4.28 0.86
CA ASP A 6 -10.43 4.47 0.12
C ASP A 6 -10.14 4.68 -1.38
N GLY A 7 -10.79 3.83 -2.17
CA GLY A 7 -10.82 3.78 -3.63
C GLY A 7 -11.82 4.74 -4.24
N SER A 8 -12.42 5.64 -3.44
CA SER A 8 -13.02 6.87 -3.94
C SER A 8 -11.97 7.63 -4.76
N LEU A 9 -11.83 7.23 -6.03
CA LEU A 9 -11.16 7.98 -7.06
C LEU A 9 -11.69 9.42 -6.93
N PRO A 10 -10.83 10.47 -6.96
CA PRO A 10 -11.36 11.77 -7.31
C PRO A 10 -12.08 11.55 -8.65
N GLN A 11 -13.40 11.76 -8.64
CA GLN A 11 -14.22 11.69 -9.84
C GLN A 11 -13.47 12.49 -10.92
N TYR A 12 -13.25 11.85 -12.06
CA TYR A 12 -12.77 12.53 -13.25
C TYR A 12 -13.65 13.77 -13.45
N GLN A 13 -13.05 14.94 -13.28
CA GLN A 13 -13.55 16.31 -13.49
C GLN A 13 -15.04 16.44 -13.85
N ARG A 14 -15.85 16.89 -12.88
CA ARG A 14 -16.78 17.99 -13.17
C ARG A 14 -16.17 19.26 -12.62
N LEU A 15 -15.96 20.21 -13.52
CA LEU A 15 -15.39 21.54 -13.29
C LEU A 15 -16.14 22.23 -12.14
N GLY A 16 -15.42 22.56 -11.07
CA GLY A 16 -15.94 23.46 -10.05
C GLY A 16 -15.56 23.06 -8.62
N GLU A 17 -14.63 23.85 -8.06
CA GLU A 17 -14.64 24.27 -6.65
C GLU A 17 -13.88 23.43 -5.60
N ARG A 18 -12.71 24.01 -5.25
CA ARG A 18 -12.01 24.06 -3.95
C ARG A 18 -11.41 22.76 -3.37
N SER A 19 -10.11 22.61 -3.68
CA SER A 19 -9.03 22.19 -2.76
C SER A 19 -9.14 20.80 -2.13
N ALA A 20 -9.03 19.75 -2.95
CA ALA A 20 -8.54 18.44 -2.50
C ALA A 20 -7.07 18.30 -2.92
N ARG A 21 -6.18 18.09 -1.95
CA ARG A 21 -4.76 17.78 -2.20
C ARG A 21 -4.70 16.67 -3.26
N ASN A 22 -3.97 16.90 -4.35
CA ASN A 22 -3.77 15.97 -5.46
C ASN A 22 -3.13 14.67 -4.95
N THR A 23 -3.95 13.82 -4.36
CA THR A 23 -3.56 12.59 -3.68
C THR A 23 -3.57 11.51 -4.73
N ILE A 24 -2.48 11.43 -5.48
CA ILE A 24 -2.26 10.36 -6.45
C ILE A 24 -1.97 9.10 -5.66
N CYS A 25 -3.00 8.30 -5.42
CA CYS A 25 -2.82 6.98 -4.84
C CYS A 25 -2.33 5.99 -5.90
N PRO A 26 -1.43 5.06 -5.54
CA PRO A 26 -0.93 4.06 -6.47
C PRO A 26 -2.05 3.20 -7.03
N LYS A 27 -1.86 2.66 -8.24
CA LYS A 27 -2.81 1.73 -8.84
C LYS A 27 -3.10 0.59 -7.86
N ALA A 28 -4.37 0.37 -7.56
CA ALA A 28 -4.78 -0.74 -6.73
C ALA A 28 -4.45 -2.07 -7.42
N CYS A 29 -4.01 -3.05 -6.64
CA CYS A 29 -3.83 -4.40 -7.14
C CYS A 29 -5.20 -5.00 -7.51
N ASN A 30 -5.25 -5.80 -8.58
CA ASN A 30 -6.45 -6.53 -8.98
C ASN A 30 -6.40 -7.97 -8.45
N PRO A 31 -7.25 -8.37 -7.48
CA PRO A 31 -7.23 -9.72 -6.91
C PRO A 31 -7.53 -10.83 -7.92
N HIS A 32 -8.22 -10.53 -9.03
CA HIS A 32 -8.51 -11.52 -10.07
C HIS A 32 -7.29 -11.89 -10.91
N PHE A 33 -6.36 -10.95 -11.12
CA PHE A 33 -5.12 -11.21 -11.86
C PHE A 33 -3.93 -11.46 -10.94
N ASN A 34 -3.89 -10.82 -9.78
CA ASN A 34 -2.85 -10.89 -8.76
C ASN A 34 -1.44 -10.84 -9.37
N THR A 35 -1.08 -9.75 -10.05
CA THR A 35 0.27 -9.59 -10.62
C THR A 35 1.28 -9.06 -9.59
N CYS A 36 1.08 -9.39 -8.32
CA CYS A 36 2.05 -9.11 -7.27
C CYS A 36 3.30 -9.98 -7.42
N ASP A 37 4.40 -9.61 -6.77
CA ASP A 37 5.59 -10.46 -6.80
C ASP A 37 5.33 -11.79 -6.06
N PRO A 38 5.48 -12.96 -6.73
CA PRO A 38 5.10 -14.25 -6.17
C PRO A 38 5.97 -14.72 -5.01
N SER A 39 7.16 -14.14 -4.83
CA SER A 39 8.14 -14.60 -3.83
C SER A 39 8.19 -13.74 -2.57
N THR A 40 7.92 -12.44 -2.72
CA THR A 40 8.14 -11.43 -1.70
C THR A 40 6.89 -10.63 -1.33
N ALA A 41 5.89 -10.60 -2.22
CA ALA A 41 4.62 -9.91 -1.97
C ALA A 41 3.42 -10.67 -2.57
N PRO A 42 3.25 -11.98 -2.33
CA PRO A 42 2.41 -12.85 -3.17
C PRO A 42 0.90 -12.57 -3.09
N THR A 43 0.45 -11.80 -2.11
CA THR A 43 -0.95 -11.71 -1.73
C THR A 43 -1.51 -10.34 -2.07
N CYS A 44 -2.33 -10.27 -3.12
CA CYS A 44 -3.19 -9.14 -3.42
C CYS A 44 -4.45 -9.20 -2.55
N ILE A 45 -4.60 -8.26 -1.61
CA ILE A 45 -5.76 -8.22 -0.71
C ILE A 45 -6.27 -6.80 -0.52
N PHE A 46 -7.51 -6.70 -0.06
CA PHE A 46 -8.10 -5.49 0.47
C PHE A 46 -7.63 -5.31 1.93
N PRO A 47 -6.75 -4.35 2.23
CA PRO A 47 -6.13 -4.26 3.56
C PRO A 47 -7.14 -3.96 4.68
N ASP A 48 -8.14 -3.14 4.39
CA ASP A 48 -9.22 -2.80 5.34
C ASP A 48 -10.58 -3.09 4.69
N PRO A 49 -11.35 -4.08 5.15
CA PRO A 49 -12.69 -4.34 4.64
C PRO A 49 -13.75 -3.34 5.17
N ARG A 50 -13.39 -2.47 6.13
CA ARG A 50 -14.33 -1.53 6.78
C ARG A 50 -14.54 -0.26 5.97
N VAL A 51 -13.67 0.04 5.00
CA VAL A 51 -13.83 1.19 4.12
C VAL A 51 -14.84 0.89 3.01
N THR A 52 -15.61 1.90 2.60
CA THR A 52 -16.72 1.76 1.65
C THR A 52 -16.26 1.29 0.27
N ASN A 53 -15.08 1.71 -0.19
CA ASN A 53 -14.51 1.28 -1.46
C ASN A 53 -13.05 0.85 -1.26
N PRO A 54 -12.78 -0.37 -0.79
CA PRO A 54 -11.42 -0.76 -0.43
C PRO A 54 -10.52 -0.89 -1.65
N ARG A 55 -9.28 -0.40 -1.54
CA ARG A 55 -8.25 -0.59 -2.58
C ARG A 55 -7.44 -1.84 -2.29
N GLY A 56 -7.28 -2.68 -3.31
CA GLY A 56 -6.37 -3.83 -3.25
C GLY A 56 -4.91 -3.38 -3.22
N ALA A 57 -4.08 -4.09 -2.48
CA ALA A 57 -2.63 -3.89 -2.43
C ALA A 57 -1.90 -5.22 -2.28
N CYS A 58 -0.66 -5.28 -2.73
CA CYS A 58 0.20 -6.44 -2.53
C CYS A 58 0.83 -6.36 -1.13
N ALA A 59 0.66 -7.41 -0.33
CA ALA A 59 1.21 -7.47 1.02
C ALA A 59 2.64 -8.03 0.98
N CYS A 60 3.63 -7.26 1.43
CA CYS A 60 4.98 -7.77 1.66
C CYS A 60 4.98 -8.86 2.76
N ARG A 61 5.98 -9.76 2.71
CA ARG A 61 6.31 -10.63 3.85
C ARG A 61 6.60 -9.76 5.09
N PRO A 62 6.22 -10.19 6.30
CA PRO A 62 6.53 -9.46 7.53
C PRO A 62 8.04 -9.15 7.64
N GLY A 63 8.38 -7.96 8.11
CA GLY A 63 9.77 -7.53 8.27
C GLY A 63 10.51 -7.15 6.97
N HIS A 64 9.80 -7.09 5.84
CA HIS A 64 10.37 -6.70 4.56
C HIS A 64 9.65 -5.49 3.94
N LYS A 65 10.43 -4.66 3.26
CA LYS A 65 10.01 -3.46 2.52
C LYS A 65 10.45 -3.53 1.06
N ALA A 66 9.96 -2.59 0.24
CA ALA A 66 10.19 -2.60 -1.20
C ALA A 66 11.69 -2.47 -1.54
N ALA A 67 12.14 -3.26 -2.51
CA ALA A 67 13.51 -3.26 -3.00
C ALA A 67 13.72 -2.18 -4.06
N GLY A 68 14.77 -1.37 -3.89
CA GLY A 68 15.16 -0.35 -4.88
C GLY A 68 14.35 0.95 -4.81
N TYR A 69 13.59 1.17 -3.74
CA TYR A 69 12.79 2.40 -3.54
C TYR A 69 13.06 3.01 -2.17
N ALA A 70 12.95 4.34 -2.09
CA ALA A 70 13.05 5.05 -0.82
C ALA A 70 11.89 4.67 0.11
N ASN A 71 12.12 4.62 1.43
CA ASN A 71 11.09 4.22 2.40
C ASN A 71 9.83 5.10 2.29
N ASN A 72 10.00 6.38 1.95
CA ASN A 72 8.92 7.36 1.80
C ASN A 72 8.32 7.45 0.39
N ASP A 73 8.69 6.55 -0.54
CA ASP A 73 8.12 6.52 -1.88
C ASP A 73 6.72 5.88 -1.86
N VAL A 74 5.73 6.72 -1.53
CA VAL A 74 4.31 6.35 -1.48
C VAL A 74 3.73 5.91 -2.82
N SER A 75 4.45 6.10 -3.94
CA SER A 75 4.03 5.59 -5.24
C SER A 75 4.30 4.08 -5.40
N LYS A 76 5.12 3.52 -4.50
CA LYS A 76 5.63 2.15 -4.55
C LYS A 76 5.32 1.35 -3.30
N GLN A 77 5.48 1.97 -2.13
CA GLN A 77 5.27 1.33 -0.84
C GLN A 77 4.64 2.28 0.18
N TRP A 78 3.82 1.73 1.07
CA TRP A 78 3.17 2.50 2.13
C TRP A 78 2.76 1.62 3.31
N ARG A 79 2.51 2.25 4.45
CA ARG A 79 1.84 1.64 5.60
C ARG A 79 0.43 2.18 5.75
N LEU A 80 -0.40 1.35 6.37
CA LEU A 80 -1.79 1.65 6.63
C LEU A 80 -2.04 1.61 8.14
N PRO A 81 -2.76 2.58 8.73
CA PRO A 81 -3.05 2.63 10.15
C PRO A 81 -4.20 1.66 10.51
N ILE A 82 -4.04 0.39 10.17
CA ILE A 82 -5.04 -0.66 10.41
C ILE A 82 -4.58 -1.47 11.61
N GLU A 83 -5.47 -1.60 12.60
CA GLU A 83 -5.22 -2.42 13.78
C GLU A 83 -4.88 -3.87 13.41
N ALA A 84 -3.92 -4.46 14.11
CA ALA A 84 -3.34 -5.78 13.85
C ALA A 84 -2.60 -5.96 12.51
N GLN A 85 -2.59 -4.97 11.62
CA GLN A 85 -1.88 -5.01 10.33
C GLN A 85 -0.74 -3.99 10.24
N GLN A 86 -0.41 -3.29 11.33
CA GLN A 86 0.60 -2.24 11.33
C GLN A 86 1.98 -2.77 10.91
N HIS A 87 2.29 -4.03 11.21
CA HIS A 87 3.56 -4.65 10.85
C HIS A 87 3.72 -4.94 9.34
N ARG A 88 2.69 -4.67 8.52
CA ARG A 88 2.73 -4.93 7.08
C ARG A 88 3.13 -3.68 6.30
N VAL A 89 3.94 -3.91 5.27
CA VAL A 89 4.17 -2.97 4.18
C VAL A 89 3.33 -3.40 2.99
N TRP A 90 2.72 -2.41 2.35
CA TRP A 90 1.88 -2.58 1.17
C TRP A 90 2.62 -2.02 -0.02
N VAL A 91 2.56 -2.72 -1.15
CA VAL A 91 3.20 -2.29 -2.40
C VAL A 91 2.26 -2.41 -3.59
N VAL A 92 2.62 -1.75 -4.68
CA VAL A 92 1.96 -1.94 -5.98
C VAL A 92 2.32 -3.29 -6.61
N GLU A 93 1.51 -3.71 -7.58
CA GLU A 93 1.79 -4.88 -8.43
C GLU A 93 3.21 -4.83 -9.04
N GLY A 94 3.88 -5.97 -9.09
CA GLY A 94 5.23 -6.12 -9.64
C GLY A 94 6.38 -5.58 -8.78
N VAL A 95 6.11 -4.92 -7.65
CA VAL A 95 7.17 -4.48 -6.73
C VAL A 95 7.60 -5.63 -5.83
N LYS A 96 8.91 -5.86 -5.76
CA LYS A 96 9.55 -6.85 -4.88
C LYS A 96 9.75 -6.27 -3.48
N CYS A 97 9.45 -7.05 -2.45
CA CYS A 97 9.74 -6.72 -1.05
C CYS A 97 10.87 -7.59 -0.48
N ASP A 98 12.10 -7.37 -0.94
CA ASP A 98 13.25 -8.22 -0.57
C ASP A 98 14.29 -7.50 0.32
N ILE A 99 13.96 -6.29 0.78
CA ILE A 99 14.81 -5.54 1.71
C ILE A 99 14.29 -5.72 3.12
N LEU A 100 15.18 -6.10 4.03
CA LEU A 100 14.85 -6.18 5.45
C LEU A 100 14.54 -4.78 6.01
N CYS A 101 13.53 -4.69 6.86
CA CYS A 101 13.25 -3.48 7.59
C CYS A 101 14.27 -3.24 8.71
N ASP A 102 14.42 -1.98 9.11
CA ASP A 102 15.37 -1.56 10.17
C ASP A 102 15.02 -2.26 11.49
N VAL A 103 13.71 -2.39 11.75
CA VAL A 103 13.15 -3.30 12.74
C VAL A 103 12.32 -4.34 11.99
N PRO A 104 12.73 -5.63 11.93
CA PRO A 104 12.02 -6.61 11.12
C PRO A 104 10.96 -7.41 11.91
N TRP A 105 10.90 -7.31 13.24
CA TRP A 105 9.95 -8.05 14.08
C TRP A 105 9.05 -7.16 14.94
N GLY A 106 7.93 -7.71 15.39
CA GLY A 106 7.00 -7.04 16.30
C GLY A 106 6.05 -6.05 15.62
N VAL A 107 5.30 -5.31 16.43
CA VAL A 107 4.31 -4.32 15.97
C VAL A 107 4.94 -3.09 15.30
N ASP A 108 6.18 -2.79 15.67
CA ASP A 108 6.99 -1.71 15.09
C ASP A 108 7.76 -2.13 13.83
N SER A 109 7.49 -3.33 13.31
CA SER A 109 8.12 -3.81 12.09
C SER A 109 7.87 -2.84 10.93
N CYS A 110 8.96 -2.48 10.22
CA CYS A 110 8.95 -1.61 9.04
C CYS A 110 8.40 -0.20 9.28
N ARG A 111 8.52 0.34 10.50
CA ARG A 111 7.98 1.66 10.86
C ARG A 111 8.63 2.84 10.12
N GLU A 112 9.78 2.61 9.49
CA GLU A 112 10.46 3.59 8.64
C GLU A 112 9.76 3.87 7.30
N VAL A 113 8.78 3.04 6.92
CA VAL A 113 7.89 3.19 5.75
C VAL A 113 6.62 3.97 6.13
#